data_AF-A0A6S7A5Z7-F1
#
_entry.id   AF-A0A6S7A5Z7-F1
#
_cell.length_a   1.000
_cell.length_b   1.000
_cell.length_c   1.000
_cell.angle_alpha   90.00
_cell.angle_beta   90.00
_cell.angle_gamma   90.00
#
_symmetry.space_group_name_H-M   'P 1'
#
loop_
_entity.id
_entity.type
_entity.pdbx_description
1 polymer ?
#
loop_
_entity_poly.entity_id
_entity_poly.type
_entity_poly.pdbx_seq_one_letter_code
_entity_poly.pdbx_strand_id
1 'polypeptide(L)'
;MTRVACIVEGHGEVVSLPILLRRIGNWRTPDAYIEVCPPIRVHRDRFLRREEEFQRHLLFAAAKCGDDGWVMVLLDADDDCPAELGASVLARARAVLPHRPVSVILANREYEAWFIGAAASLNGERSLKITAADLHIDAEAPRNAKGWLRERMGNQVYGETTDQPAFSAKMNLPQALERCRSFRKLCDEWDRQMARAQT
;
A
#
# COMPACT_ATOMS: atom_id res chain seq x y z
N MET A 1 7.19 18.38 11.73
CA MET A 1 5.92 17.76 11.26
C MET A 1 6.25 16.93 10.06
N THR A 2 6.23 15.61 10.20
CA THR A 2 6.73 14.71 9.17
C THR A 2 5.66 14.48 8.10
N ARG A 3 6.03 14.53 6.82
CA ARG A 3 5.11 14.31 5.71
C ARG A 3 5.49 13.06 4.93
N VAL A 4 4.48 12.35 4.44
CA VAL A 4 4.67 11.25 3.49
C VAL A 4 3.97 11.57 2.17
N ALA A 5 4.73 11.55 1.08
CA ALA A 5 4.20 11.64 -0.27
C ALA A 5 4.19 10.26 -0.93
N CYS A 6 3.00 9.78 -1.27
CA CYS A 6 2.82 8.47 -1.87
C CYS A 6 2.76 8.55 -3.40
N ILE A 7 3.35 7.56 -4.08
CA ILE A 7 3.13 7.26 -5.49
C ILE A 7 2.39 5.93 -5.56
N VAL A 8 1.25 5.92 -6.26
CA VAL A 8 0.34 4.76 -6.37
C VAL A 8 -0.11 4.55 -7.81
N GLU A 9 -0.62 3.36 -8.13
CA GLU A 9 -1.04 3.01 -9.50
C GLU A 9 -2.52 3.30 -9.79
N GLY A 10 -3.41 2.71 -8.99
CA GLY A 10 -4.84 2.70 -9.29
C GLY A 10 -5.58 3.90 -8.69
N HIS A 11 -6.87 3.98 -9.04
CA HIS A 11 -7.74 5.05 -8.57
C HIS A 11 -8.21 4.81 -7.13
N GLY A 12 -8.39 3.55 -6.74
CA GLY A 12 -8.81 3.21 -5.39
C GLY A 12 -7.72 3.50 -4.35
N GLU A 13 -6.44 3.28 -4.66
CA GLU A 13 -5.30 3.53 -3.76
C GLU A 13 -5.16 5.01 -3.40
N VAL A 14 -5.51 5.92 -4.33
CA VAL A 14 -5.46 7.37 -4.10
C VAL A 14 -6.27 7.77 -2.86
N VAL A 15 -7.36 7.05 -2.58
CA VAL A 15 -8.21 7.27 -1.41
C VAL A 15 -7.88 6.28 -0.29
N SER A 16 -7.66 5.02 -0.64
CA SER A 16 -7.53 3.91 0.32
C SER A 16 -6.20 3.92 1.07
N LEU A 17 -5.09 4.22 0.38
CA LEU A 17 -3.77 4.25 1.02
C LEU A 17 -3.67 5.34 2.09
N PRO A 18 -4.13 6.59 1.88
CA PRO A 18 -4.12 7.58 2.95
C PRO A 18 -4.97 7.21 4.16
N ILE A 19 -6.09 6.52 3.97
CA ILE A 19 -6.89 5.99 5.09
C ILE A 19 -6.07 4.95 5.85
N LEU A 20 -5.47 4.00 5.13
CA LEU A 20 -4.67 2.93 5.72
C LEU A 20 -3.46 3.46 6.48
N LEU A 21 -2.70 4.39 5.90
CA LEU A 21 -1.51 4.97 6.54
C LEU A 21 -1.84 5.74 7.82
N ARG A 22 -2.95 6.47 7.87
CA ARG A 22 -3.39 7.14 9.12
C ARG A 22 -3.72 6.11 10.19
N ARG A 23 -4.36 5.00 9.83
CA ARG A 23 -4.65 3.91 10.78
C ARG A 23 -3.38 3.21 11.25
N ILE A 24 -2.42 2.97 10.35
CA ILE A 24 -1.10 2.45 10.72
C ILE A 24 -0.38 3.43 11.65
N GLY A 25 -0.40 4.73 11.37
CA GLY A 25 0.17 5.76 12.24
C GLY A 25 -0.42 5.75 13.64
N ASN A 26 -1.76 5.75 13.75
CA ASN A 26 -2.44 5.64 15.04
C ASN A 26 -2.11 4.35 15.79
N TRP A 27 -1.81 3.26 15.07
CA TRP A 27 -1.50 1.96 15.67
C TRP A 27 -0.03 1.83 16.09
N ARG A 28 0.91 2.26 15.24
CA ARG A 28 2.35 2.05 15.42
C ARG A 28 3.04 3.22 16.10
N THR A 29 2.59 4.44 15.85
CA THR A 29 3.24 5.68 16.26
C THR A 29 2.19 6.71 16.71
N PRO A 30 1.39 6.41 17.74
CA PRO A 30 0.24 7.24 18.16
C PRO A 30 0.64 8.65 18.59
N ASP A 31 1.87 8.83 19.09
CA ASP A 31 2.37 10.11 19.58
C ASP A 31 3.01 10.97 18.47
N ALA A 32 3.10 10.46 17.24
CA ALA A 32 3.71 11.17 16.12
C ALA A 32 2.65 11.79 15.21
N TYR A 33 2.79 13.09 14.93
CA TYR A 33 1.94 13.77 13.96
C TYR A 33 2.54 13.67 12.55
N ILE A 34 1.85 12.94 11.67
CA ILE A 34 2.27 12.67 10.30
C ILE A 34 1.20 13.15 9.32
N GLU A 35 1.60 13.99 8.38
CA GLU A 35 0.73 14.42 7.29
C GLU A 35 0.88 13.47 6.09
N VAL A 36 -0.20 12.76 5.76
CA VAL A 36 -0.26 11.97 4.52
C VAL A 36 -0.69 12.88 3.38
N CYS A 37 0.24 13.23 2.50
CA CYS A 37 -0.05 14.05 1.33
C CYS A 37 -0.95 13.28 0.34
N PRO A 38 -1.78 13.98 -0.47
CA PRO A 38 -2.56 13.32 -1.51
C PRO A 38 -1.66 12.47 -2.42
N PRO A 39 -1.96 11.18 -2.67
CA PRO A 39 -1.10 10.34 -3.50
C PRO A 39 -0.98 10.85 -4.94
N ILE A 40 0.16 10.58 -5.55
CA ILE A 40 0.45 10.82 -6.96
C ILE A 40 0.13 9.53 -7.71
N ARG A 41 -0.90 9.56 -8.55
CA ARG A 41 -1.27 8.39 -9.35
C ARG A 41 -0.41 8.31 -10.61
N VAL A 42 0.12 7.13 -10.89
CA VAL A 42 0.93 6.83 -12.07
C VAL A 42 0.41 5.61 -12.82
N HIS A 43 0.77 5.48 -14.09
CA HIS A 43 0.58 4.20 -14.79
C HIS A 43 1.83 3.34 -14.53
N ARG A 44 1.68 2.18 -13.88
CA ARG A 44 2.79 1.32 -13.43
C ARG A 44 3.84 1.07 -14.50
N ASP A 45 3.45 0.50 -15.64
CA ASP A 45 4.39 0.19 -16.72
C ASP A 45 5.16 1.42 -17.21
N ARG A 46 4.47 2.56 -17.36
CA ARG A 46 5.11 3.80 -17.82
C ARG A 46 6.10 4.30 -16.77
N PHE A 47 5.70 4.31 -15.50
CA PHE A 47 6.53 4.73 -14.39
C PHE A 47 7.77 3.85 -14.24
N LEU A 48 7.64 2.52 -14.36
CA LEU A 48 8.75 1.59 -14.20
C LEU A 48 9.71 1.59 -15.39
N ARG A 49 9.19 1.67 -16.62
CA ARG A 49 9.99 1.48 -17.84
C ARG A 49 10.57 2.75 -18.44
N ARG A 50 10.01 3.94 -18.13
CA ARG A 50 10.50 5.22 -18.69
C ARG A 50 11.24 6.00 -17.61
N GLU A 51 12.55 6.11 -17.77
CA GLU A 51 13.43 6.77 -16.80
C GLU A 51 13.02 8.23 -16.53
N GLU A 52 12.66 8.98 -17.57
CA GLU A 52 12.18 10.37 -17.43
C GLU A 52 10.90 10.45 -16.59
N GLU A 53 9.95 9.54 -16.78
CA GLU A 53 8.70 9.51 -16.02
C GLU A 53 8.97 9.07 -14.57
N PHE A 54 9.84 8.09 -14.38
CA PHE A 54 10.26 7.63 -13.06
C PHE A 54 10.85 8.79 -12.24
N GLN A 55 11.83 9.49 -12.82
CA GLN A 55 12.49 10.63 -12.20
C GLN A 55 11.51 11.77 -11.93
N ARG A 56 10.69 12.15 -12.91
CA ARG A 56 9.73 13.25 -12.79
C ARG A 56 8.78 13.05 -11.61
N HIS A 57 8.19 11.86 -11.46
CA HIS A 57 7.25 11.61 -10.37
C HIS A 57 7.94 11.52 -9.01
N LEU A 58 9.15 10.95 -8.93
CA LEU A 58 9.94 10.92 -7.69
C LEU A 58 10.33 12.32 -7.22
N LEU A 59 10.83 13.17 -8.12
CA LEU A 59 11.17 14.56 -7.80
C LEU A 59 9.92 15.35 -7.38
N PHE A 60 8.79 15.13 -8.05
CA PHE A 60 7.52 15.75 -7.64
C PHE A 60 7.06 15.28 -6.26
N ALA A 61 7.17 13.99 -5.96
CA ALA A 61 6.84 13.45 -4.63
C ALA A 61 7.76 14.02 -3.55
N ALA A 62 9.07 14.13 -3.83
CA ALA A 62 10.03 14.74 -2.91
C ALA A 62 9.70 16.22 -2.66
N ALA A 63 9.42 17.00 -3.71
CA ALA A 63 8.99 18.39 -3.54
C ALA A 63 7.73 18.49 -2.66
N LYS A 64 6.79 17.55 -2.83
CA LYS A 64 5.52 17.51 -2.08
C LYS A 64 5.68 17.22 -0.59
N CYS A 65 6.57 16.28 -0.20
CA CYS A 65 6.76 15.96 1.21
C CYS A 65 7.71 16.93 1.95
N GLY A 66 8.45 17.80 1.24
CA GLY A 66 9.38 18.74 1.86
C GLY A 66 10.59 18.05 2.53
N ASP A 67 11.53 18.84 3.04
CA ASP A 67 12.87 18.33 3.42
C ASP A 67 12.85 17.28 4.54
N ASP A 68 11.94 17.43 5.50
CA ASP A 68 11.76 16.51 6.63
C ASP A 68 10.82 15.33 6.33
N GLY A 69 10.32 15.24 5.09
CA GLY A 69 9.39 14.19 4.67
C GLY A 69 10.05 12.96 4.07
N TRP A 70 9.25 11.99 3.65
CA TRP A 70 9.73 10.86 2.85
C TRP A 70 8.80 10.52 1.70
N VAL A 71 9.33 9.79 0.72
CA VAL A 71 8.59 9.30 -0.45
C VAL A 71 8.26 7.82 -0.25
N MET A 72 7.02 7.45 -0.49
CA MET A 72 6.56 6.06 -0.44
C MET A 72 6.01 5.65 -1.81
N VAL A 73 6.62 4.65 -2.44
CA VAL A 73 6.09 4.04 -3.67
C VAL A 73 5.35 2.76 -3.27
N LEU A 74 4.06 2.69 -3.61
CA LEU A 74 3.25 1.49 -3.48
C LEU A 74 2.68 1.11 -4.85
N LEU A 75 3.05 -0.07 -5.35
CA LEU A 75 2.54 -0.61 -6.61
C LEU A 75 2.08 -2.06 -6.42
N ASP A 76 1.21 -2.52 -7.29
CA ASP A 76 0.90 -3.94 -7.38
C ASP A 76 2.07 -4.69 -8.01
N ALA A 77 2.31 -5.91 -7.53
CA ALA A 77 3.37 -6.76 -8.07
C ALA A 77 2.91 -7.53 -9.31
N ASP A 78 1.60 -7.73 -9.49
CA ASP A 78 1.03 -8.57 -10.54
C ASP A 78 1.64 -9.98 -10.53
N ASP A 79 2.44 -10.31 -11.55
CA ASP A 79 3.21 -11.56 -11.68
C ASP A 79 4.71 -11.39 -11.35
N ASP A 80 5.18 -10.17 -11.07
CA ASP A 80 6.57 -9.90 -10.72
C ASP A 80 6.88 -10.32 -9.27
N CYS A 81 8.13 -10.72 -9.01
CA CYS A 81 8.60 -10.99 -7.66
C CYS A 81 8.70 -9.68 -6.86
N PRO A 82 7.92 -9.48 -5.76
CA PRO A 82 7.92 -8.23 -5.01
C PRO A 82 9.29 -7.86 -4.43
N ALA A 83 10.09 -8.87 -4.05
CA ALA A 83 11.40 -8.66 -3.45
C ALA A 83 12.44 -8.17 -4.47
N GLU A 84 12.47 -8.77 -5.66
CA GLU A 84 13.41 -8.42 -6.73
C GLU A 84 13.05 -7.08 -7.36
N LEU A 85 11.79 -6.90 -7.77
CA LEU A 85 11.32 -5.66 -8.36
C LEU A 85 11.39 -4.51 -7.35
N GLY A 86 10.96 -4.74 -6.10
CA GLY A 86 11.03 -3.74 -5.04
C GLY A 86 12.47 -3.28 -4.75
N ALA A 87 13.43 -4.21 -4.71
CA ALA A 87 14.84 -3.86 -4.52
C ALA A 87 15.40 -3.04 -5.69
N SER A 88 15.08 -3.43 -6.92
CA SER A 88 15.48 -2.71 -8.14
C SER A 88 14.92 -1.28 -8.17
N VAL A 89 13.62 -1.12 -7.89
CA VAL A 89 12.96 0.19 -7.85
C VAL A 89 13.51 1.05 -6.72
N LEU A 90 13.80 0.49 -5.55
CA LEU A 90 14.39 1.23 -4.44
C LEU A 90 15.80 1.73 -4.77
N ALA A 91 16.63 0.90 -5.39
CA ALA A 91 17.98 1.29 -5.79
C ALA A 91 17.94 2.46 -6.79
N ARG A 92 17.08 2.37 -7.81
CA ARG A 92 16.86 3.45 -8.78
C ARG A 92 16.34 4.71 -8.10
N ALA A 93 15.34 4.59 -7.22
CA ALA A 93 14.74 5.75 -6.56
C ALA A 93 15.74 6.49 -5.66
N ARG A 94 16.64 5.76 -4.97
CA ARG A 94 17.72 6.36 -4.18
C ARG A 94 18.75 7.09 -5.02
N ALA A 95 19.02 6.64 -6.25
CA ALA A 95 19.90 7.37 -7.17
C ALA A 95 19.28 8.72 -7.59
N VAL A 96 17.95 8.77 -7.75
CA VAL A 96 17.22 10.01 -8.08
C VAL A 96 17.09 10.94 -6.86
N LEU A 97 16.88 10.36 -5.67
CA LEU A 97 16.61 11.08 -4.43
C LEU A 97 17.66 10.77 -3.35
N PRO A 98 18.95 11.12 -3.55
CA PRO A 98 20.03 10.70 -2.65
C PRO A 98 19.90 11.23 -1.22
N HIS A 99 19.23 12.38 -1.05
CA HIS A 99 19.06 13.05 0.24
C HIS A 99 17.64 12.92 0.82
N ARG A 100 16.75 12.14 0.17
CA ARG A 100 15.39 11.95 0.68
C ARG A 100 15.16 10.48 1.02
N PRO A 101 14.59 10.16 2.19
CA PRO A 101 14.23 8.79 2.48
C PRO A 101 13.15 8.30 1.49
N VAL A 102 13.35 7.09 0.98
CA VAL A 102 12.42 6.41 0.07
C VAL A 102 12.10 5.03 0.60
N SER A 103 10.81 4.70 0.61
CA SER A 103 10.28 3.38 0.87
C SER A 103 9.59 2.85 -0.38
N VAL A 104 9.86 1.60 -0.74
CA VAL A 104 9.24 0.92 -1.88
C VAL A 104 8.56 -0.34 -1.38
N ILE A 105 7.27 -0.44 -1.66
CA ILE A 105 6.40 -1.55 -1.27
C ILE A 105 5.72 -2.04 -2.53
N LEU A 106 5.79 -3.35 -2.76
CA LEU A 106 5.08 -4.04 -3.82
C LEU A 106 4.03 -4.91 -3.14
N ALA A 107 2.74 -4.60 -3.31
CA ALA A 107 1.66 -5.46 -2.85
C ALA A 107 1.75 -6.78 -3.62
N ASN A 108 1.88 -7.91 -2.92
CA ASN A 108 2.06 -9.18 -3.59
C ASN A 108 0.77 -9.55 -4.34
N ARG A 109 0.87 -9.74 -5.65
CA ARG A 109 -0.24 -9.73 -6.61
C ARG A 109 -0.92 -8.36 -6.69
N GLU A 110 -1.80 -8.06 -5.75
CA GLU A 110 -2.66 -6.88 -5.76
C GLU A 110 -2.84 -6.32 -4.34
N TYR A 111 -3.11 -5.03 -4.20
CA TYR A 111 -3.49 -4.39 -2.92
C TYR A 111 -4.61 -5.17 -2.20
N GLU A 112 -5.58 -5.68 -2.95
CA GLU A 112 -6.71 -6.46 -2.46
C GLU A 112 -6.30 -7.71 -1.66
N ALA A 113 -5.11 -8.26 -1.89
CA ALA A 113 -4.60 -9.40 -1.11
C ALA A 113 -4.54 -9.09 0.39
N TRP A 114 -4.34 -7.82 0.77
CA TRP A 114 -4.34 -7.40 2.18
C TRP A 114 -5.72 -7.52 2.83
N PHE A 115 -6.80 -7.38 2.04
CA PHE A 115 -8.16 -7.60 2.52
C PHE A 115 -8.46 -9.08 2.69
N ILE A 116 -7.91 -9.95 1.84
CA ILE A 116 -7.95 -11.40 2.04
C ILE A 116 -7.24 -11.76 3.36
N GLY A 117 -6.08 -11.13 3.61
CA GLY A 117 -5.37 -11.24 4.89
C GLY A 117 -6.25 -10.86 6.07
N ALA A 118 -7.01 -9.77 5.95
CA ALA A 118 -7.91 -9.28 6.98
C ALA A 118 -9.35 -9.81 6.91
N ALA A 119 -9.62 -10.87 6.13
CA ALA A 119 -10.97 -11.25 5.74
C ALA A 119 -11.90 -11.52 6.93
N ALA A 120 -11.40 -12.12 8.02
CA ALA A 120 -12.23 -12.38 9.20
C ALA A 120 -12.82 -11.09 9.79
N SER A 121 -12.03 -10.01 9.85
CA SER A 121 -12.47 -8.71 10.35
C SER A 121 -13.39 -7.95 9.39
N LEU A 122 -13.37 -8.30 8.10
CA LEU A 122 -14.18 -7.68 7.07
C LEU A 122 -15.48 -8.43 6.79
N ASN A 123 -15.73 -9.57 7.45
CA ASN A 123 -16.95 -10.32 7.24
C ASN A 123 -18.20 -9.47 7.60
N GLY A 124 -19.14 -9.37 6.67
CA GLY A 124 -20.32 -8.52 6.76
C GLY A 124 -20.12 -7.10 6.23
N GLU A 125 -18.90 -6.59 6.14
CA GLU A 125 -18.62 -5.26 5.59
C GLU A 125 -18.87 -5.27 4.08
N ARG A 126 -19.59 -4.26 3.57
CA ARG A 126 -19.97 -4.17 2.14
C ARG A 126 -20.61 -5.46 1.59
N SER A 127 -21.33 -6.21 2.43
CA SER A 127 -21.91 -7.51 2.09
C SER A 127 -20.89 -8.60 1.73
N LEU A 128 -19.64 -8.47 2.19
CA LEU A 128 -18.62 -9.51 2.08
C LEU A 128 -19.01 -10.70 2.96
N LYS A 129 -19.01 -11.90 2.39
CA LYS A 129 -19.32 -13.16 3.09
C LYS A 129 -18.10 -14.05 3.10
N ILE A 130 -17.54 -14.25 4.29
CA ILE A 130 -16.33 -15.05 4.49
C ILE A 130 -16.71 -16.38 5.14
N THR A 131 -16.28 -17.48 4.52
CA THR A 131 -16.45 -18.83 5.04
C THR A 131 -15.25 -19.25 5.89
N ALA A 132 -15.36 -20.35 6.63
CA ALA A 132 -14.23 -20.91 7.37
C ALA A 132 -13.06 -21.29 6.43
N ALA A 133 -13.35 -21.84 5.24
CA ALA A 133 -12.33 -22.22 4.27
C ALA A 133 -11.52 -21.01 3.76
N ASP A 134 -12.18 -19.87 3.58
CA ASP A 134 -11.56 -18.61 3.15
C ASP A 134 -10.49 -18.10 4.13
N LEU A 135 -10.65 -18.41 5.42
CA LEU A 135 -9.69 -18.00 6.44
C LEU A 135 -8.42 -18.87 6.46
N HIS A 136 -8.43 -20.01 5.77
CA HIS A 136 -7.31 -20.96 5.79
C HIS A 136 -6.43 -20.87 4.55
N ILE A 137 -6.82 -20.09 3.54
CA ILE A 137 -5.98 -19.89 2.34
C ILE A 137 -4.83 -18.92 2.65
N ASP A 138 -3.74 -19.04 1.89
CA ASP A 138 -2.73 -17.99 1.82
C ASP A 138 -3.34 -16.76 1.13
N ALA A 139 -3.31 -15.62 1.83
CA ALA A 139 -3.94 -14.38 1.40
C ALA A 139 -3.33 -13.78 0.13
N GLU A 140 -2.06 -14.04 -0.14
CA GLU A 140 -1.34 -13.50 -1.30
C GLU A 140 -1.15 -14.54 -2.43
N ALA A 141 -1.75 -15.73 -2.28
CA ALA A 141 -1.72 -16.77 -3.31
C ALA A 141 -2.69 -16.52 -4.48
N PRO A 142 -3.91 -15.96 -4.29
CA PRO A 142 -4.82 -15.69 -5.39
C PRO A 142 -4.20 -14.74 -6.42
N ARG A 143 -4.14 -15.18 -7.68
CA ARG A 143 -3.66 -14.32 -8.78
C ARG A 143 -4.60 -13.14 -9.07
N ASN A 144 -5.89 -13.30 -8.77
CA ASN A 144 -6.92 -12.29 -8.95
C ASN A 144 -7.65 -12.07 -7.62
N ALA A 145 -7.06 -11.25 -6.75
CA ALA A 145 -7.60 -10.96 -5.43
C ALA A 145 -8.89 -10.14 -5.52
N LYS A 146 -9.01 -9.26 -6.52
CA LYS A 146 -10.26 -8.56 -6.86
C LYS A 146 -11.39 -9.53 -7.19
N GLY A 147 -11.10 -10.54 -8.01
CA GLY A 147 -12.02 -11.63 -8.34
C GLY A 147 -12.43 -12.43 -7.11
N TRP A 148 -11.47 -12.74 -6.24
CA TRP A 148 -11.74 -13.44 -4.98
C TRP A 148 -12.71 -12.67 -4.07
N LEU A 149 -12.52 -11.34 -3.94
CA LEU A 149 -13.43 -10.47 -3.20
C LEU A 149 -14.81 -10.42 -3.87
N ARG A 150 -14.84 -10.21 -5.18
CA ARG A 150 -16.07 -10.15 -5.99
C ARG A 150 -16.96 -11.37 -5.78
N GLU A 151 -16.41 -12.57 -5.82
CA GLU A 151 -17.16 -13.82 -5.61
C GLU A 151 -17.83 -13.91 -4.24
N ARG A 152 -17.28 -13.21 -3.24
CA ARG A 152 -17.74 -13.20 -1.84
C ARG A 152 -18.60 -12.00 -1.50
N MET A 153 -18.74 -11.02 -2.41
CA MET A 153 -19.63 -9.88 -2.22
C MET A 153 -21.06 -10.24 -2.62
N GLY A 154 -22.04 -9.78 -1.83
CA GLY A 154 -23.46 -10.09 -2.06
C GLY A 154 -24.02 -9.64 -3.41
N ASN A 155 -23.47 -8.58 -4.00
CA ASN A 155 -23.82 -8.07 -5.34
C ASN A 155 -22.90 -8.61 -6.46
N GLN A 156 -21.93 -9.46 -6.12
CA GLN A 156 -20.90 -9.97 -7.03
C GLN A 156 -20.16 -8.86 -7.82
N VAL A 157 -19.97 -7.70 -7.19
CA VAL A 157 -19.22 -6.58 -7.75
C VAL A 157 -18.28 -6.05 -6.68
N TYR A 158 -17.00 -5.93 -7.02
CA TYR A 158 -16.02 -5.22 -6.23
C TYR A 158 -15.69 -3.89 -6.93
N GLY A 159 -15.97 -2.76 -6.28
CA GLY A 159 -15.67 -1.44 -6.80
C GLY A 159 -14.42 -0.87 -6.16
N GLU A 160 -13.30 -0.81 -6.89
CA GLU A 160 -12.01 -0.29 -6.39
C GLU A 160 -12.14 1.11 -5.76
N THR A 161 -12.92 2.01 -6.35
CA THR A 161 -13.08 3.38 -5.84
C THR A 161 -14.04 3.51 -4.66
N THR A 162 -14.82 2.48 -4.33
CA THR A 162 -15.87 2.52 -3.30
C THR A 162 -15.63 1.54 -2.15
N ASP A 163 -15.23 0.31 -2.46
CA ASP A 163 -15.06 -0.77 -1.49
C ASP A 163 -13.64 -0.80 -0.94
N GLN A 164 -12.61 -0.55 -1.76
CA GLN A 164 -11.22 -0.47 -1.29
C GLN A 164 -11.05 0.55 -0.15
N PRO A 165 -11.60 1.79 -0.22
CA PRO A 165 -11.48 2.74 0.89
C PRO A 165 -12.22 2.27 2.15
N ALA A 166 -13.37 1.61 1.97
CA ALA A 166 -14.18 1.12 3.08
C ALA A 166 -13.50 -0.04 3.80
N PHE A 167 -12.94 -0.98 3.05
CA PHE A 167 -12.16 -2.08 3.60
C PHE A 167 -10.87 -1.57 4.25
N SER A 168 -10.14 -0.65 3.63
CA SER A 168 -8.97 -0.03 4.26
C SER A 168 -9.30 0.71 5.58
N ALA A 169 -10.51 1.26 5.70
CA ALA A 169 -10.98 1.89 6.94
C ALA A 169 -11.31 0.89 8.06
N LYS A 170 -11.63 -0.36 7.72
CA LYS A 170 -12.19 -1.35 8.65
C LYS A 170 -11.28 -2.54 8.94
N MET A 171 -10.42 -2.93 7.99
CA MET A 171 -9.57 -4.12 8.08
C MET A 171 -8.77 -4.14 9.38
N ASN A 172 -8.64 -5.30 10.02
CA ASN A 172 -7.78 -5.47 11.17
C ASN A 172 -6.31 -5.48 10.73
N LEU A 173 -5.54 -4.46 11.14
CA LEU A 173 -4.14 -4.31 10.72
C LEU A 173 -3.22 -5.41 11.27
N PRO A 174 -3.31 -5.81 12.56
CA PRO A 174 -2.58 -6.98 13.06
C PRO A 174 -2.83 -8.26 12.25
N GLN A 175 -4.08 -8.51 11.86
CA GLN A 175 -4.44 -9.68 11.07
C GLN A 175 -3.76 -9.67 9.69
N ALA A 176 -3.78 -8.53 9.00
CA ALA A 176 -3.08 -8.35 7.73
C ALA A 176 -1.55 -8.44 7.90
N LEU A 177 -0.99 -7.90 8.98
CA LEU A 177 0.44 -7.98 9.31
C LEU A 177 0.91 -9.43 9.47
N GLU A 178 0.11 -10.26 10.13
CA GLU A 178 0.41 -11.67 10.33
C GLU A 178 0.33 -12.46 9.01
N ARG A 179 -0.71 -12.19 8.21
CA ARG A 179 -1.08 -13.03 7.07
C ARG A 179 -0.52 -12.59 5.72
N CYS A 180 -0.06 -11.34 5.59
CA CYS A 180 0.45 -10.79 4.32
C CYS A 180 1.87 -10.28 4.48
N ARG A 181 2.83 -10.87 3.75
CA ARG A 181 4.24 -10.47 3.79
C ARG A 181 4.43 -9.07 3.21
N SER A 182 3.71 -8.73 2.15
CA SER A 182 3.78 -7.40 1.55
C SER A 182 3.16 -6.30 2.43
N PHE A 183 2.12 -6.62 3.22
CA PHE A 183 1.58 -5.71 4.23
C PHE A 183 2.56 -5.52 5.40
N ARG A 184 3.24 -6.59 5.81
CA ARG A 184 4.34 -6.49 6.80
C ARG A 184 5.45 -5.59 6.31
N LYS A 185 5.84 -5.70 5.05
CA LYS A 185 6.81 -4.80 4.43
C LYS A 185 6.36 -3.33 4.51
N LEU A 186 5.07 -3.03 4.31
CA LEU A 186 4.52 -1.68 4.49
C LEU A 186 4.71 -1.17 5.93
N CYS A 187 4.38 -2.00 6.92
CA CYS A 187 4.52 -1.64 8.34
C CYS A 187 6.00 -1.47 8.73
N ASP A 188 6.89 -2.37 8.28
CA ASP A 188 8.32 -2.29 8.57
C ASP A 188 8.96 -1.03 7.97
N GLU A 189 8.54 -0.64 6.77
CA GLU A 189 8.99 0.61 6.15
C GLU A 189 8.45 1.84 6.88
N TRP A 190 7.20 1.81 7.34
CA TRP A 190 6.63 2.87 8.18
C TRP A 190 7.46 3.06 9.46
N ASP A 191 7.65 1.99 10.24
CA ASP A 191 8.37 2.07 11.50
C ASP A 191 9.81 2.54 11.31
N ARG A 192 10.47 2.09 10.23
CA ARG A 192 11.82 2.53 9.86
C ARG A 192 11.89 4.02 9.61
N GLN A 193 10.95 4.60 8.86
CA GLN A 193 10.98 6.04 8.58
C GLN A 193 10.62 6.86 9.82
N MET A 194 9.71 6.35 10.65
CA MET A 194 9.35 7.02 11.89
C MET A 194 10.46 7.01 12.92
N ALA A 195 11.25 5.94 13.02
CA ALA A 195 12.44 5.90 13.86
C ALA A 195 13.50 6.93 13.40
N ARG A 196 13.65 7.11 12.08
CA ARG A 196 14.58 8.12 11.51
C ARG A 196 14.15 9.55 11.81
N ALA A 197 12.85 9.84 11.75
CA ALA A 197 12.33 11.19 12.00
C ALA A 197 12.43 11.64 13.46
N GLN A 198 12.71 10.71 14.39
CA GLN A 198 12.90 11.00 15.82
C GLN A 198 14.37 11.21 16.21
N THR A 199 15.30 10.97 15.27
CA THR A 199 16.75 11.15 15.47
C THR A 199 17.18 12.51 14.93
#